data_AF-A0A7S4NA55-F1
#
_entry.id   AF-A0A7S4NA55-F1
#
_cell.length_a   1.000
_cell.length_b   1.000
_cell.length_c   1.000
_cell.angle_alpha   90.00
_cell.angle_beta   90.00
_cell.angle_gamma   90.00
#
_symmetry.space_group_name_H-M   'P 1'
#
loop_
_entity.id
_entity.type
_entity.pdbx_description
1 polymer ?
#
loop_
_entity_poly.entity_id
_entity_poly.type
_entity_poly.pdbx_seq_one_letter_code
_entity_poly.pdbx_strand_id
1 'polypeptide(L)'
;RSCGDNGKKSTTKKKTKKKKQQTYPPYVLERTDVFCRGGNLHVTIRVIDRPEESDDEAQAKDDTMQCESAAAPTSHSDERTAALTEFLSKLSDAVRRDAFRNVASSVLQERMRAVLPSLNAVAFVADGSILPRRSGASSLPMSSPPAIPFEAPGGSPMKKTLEVDMGKLARYLPDAVNGSSSKVSITGLVIPEGVTLIAGGGYHGKSTLLRTIAAGVYDKLPGDGRERCVTDRNALTVRAEDGRYVSNCNVSAFISNLPAPPGSIAALDTSQFSTREASGSTSQASNTSEAIEMGASAMLVDEDVSAANFMARDGRMRALVMDESITPFLYRVNGIYNSLGISSVVVVGGVGDWLDVPQHVIKLDRYVATDATKKAESISRQFSHGHVQYAGRGVVHRLQWDGDRTPLQRRPTSESLEWFRDSDVSLLEGGGRAALRGDGFHRDGDEEEEEEEEEDDDLGVIDMSRCEQLLGKAQQLYGCALCVAWLLEEARARSPTLGTRGLLNKLDEALDENGMEELLLSSAGEDASDVNDESLSSLESFRTEGLLESLGFAYRPRRCEVAMALMRTRGIRFENIPEVDDGTEAAKEREAERKKAQLAALWANRRKGRNQQ
;
A
#
# COMPACT_ATOMS: atom_id res chain seq x y z
N ARG A 1 -9.72 30.41 -15.68
CA ARG A 1 -10.11 31.69 -16.31
C ARG A 1 -9.46 31.79 -17.69
N SER A 2 -10.24 31.94 -18.76
CA SER A 2 -9.84 32.68 -19.96
C SER A 2 -11.05 33.42 -20.51
N CYS A 3 -11.06 34.75 -20.41
CA CYS A 3 -11.79 35.60 -21.34
C CYS A 3 -10.76 36.60 -21.86
N GLY A 4 -10.60 36.63 -23.18
CA GLY A 4 -9.77 37.61 -23.85
C GLY A 4 -10.48 38.95 -23.89
N ASP A 5 -9.70 40.00 -23.69
CA ASP A 5 -10.10 41.33 -24.10
C ASP A 5 -8.93 41.98 -24.86
N ASN A 6 -9.25 42.48 -26.05
CA ASN A 6 -8.32 43.05 -27.00
C ASN A 6 -8.07 44.51 -26.63
N GLY A 7 -6.90 44.80 -26.05
CA GLY A 7 -6.50 46.17 -25.73
C GLY A 7 -4.99 46.32 -25.75
N LYS A 8 -4.47 46.97 -26.81
CA LYS A 8 -3.09 47.40 -27.06
C LYS A 8 -2.26 47.61 -25.79
N LYS A 9 -1.06 47.01 -25.69
CA LYS A 9 0.04 47.52 -24.84
C LYS A 9 1.42 47.00 -25.25
N SER A 10 2.27 47.97 -25.55
CA SER A 10 3.66 48.14 -25.10
C SER A 10 4.41 46.90 -24.60
N THR A 11 5.50 46.60 -25.29
CA THR A 11 6.48 45.56 -24.99
C THR A 11 7.27 45.85 -23.72
N THR A 12 6.89 45.22 -22.62
CA THR A 12 7.80 44.86 -21.52
C THR A 12 7.49 43.43 -21.10
N LYS A 13 8.30 42.48 -21.57
CA LYS A 13 8.21 41.06 -21.19
C LYS A 13 8.61 40.89 -19.72
N LYS A 14 7.68 41.10 -18.79
CA LYS A 14 7.77 40.48 -17.45
C LYS A 14 7.70 38.97 -17.65
N LYS A 15 8.81 38.26 -17.42
CA LYS A 15 8.83 36.80 -17.30
C LYS A 15 7.94 36.43 -16.10
N THR A 16 6.67 36.18 -16.35
CA THR A 16 5.81 35.47 -15.40
C THR A 16 6.42 34.09 -15.20
N LYS A 17 7.07 33.87 -14.04
CA LYS A 17 7.34 32.52 -13.55
C LYS A 17 6.00 31.78 -13.61
N LYS A 18 5.84 30.85 -14.56
CA LYS A 18 4.69 29.93 -14.55
C LYS A 18 4.72 29.28 -13.17
N LYS A 19 3.76 29.63 -12.30
CA LYS A 19 3.53 28.91 -11.05
C LYS A 19 3.52 27.42 -11.43
N LYS A 20 4.42 26.61 -10.84
CA LYS A 20 4.39 25.16 -11.01
C LYS A 20 2.97 24.74 -10.67
N GLN A 21 2.23 24.30 -11.68
CA GLN A 21 0.85 23.85 -11.50
C GLN A 21 0.96 22.63 -10.58
N GLN A 22 0.47 22.77 -9.34
CA GLN A 22 0.48 21.70 -8.37
C GLN A 22 -0.30 20.55 -9.00
N THR A 23 0.41 19.48 -9.33
CA THR A 23 -0.14 18.34 -10.04
C THR A 23 -0.73 17.44 -8.98
N TYR A 24 -2.04 17.53 -8.77
CA TYR A 24 -2.72 16.59 -7.90
C TYR A 24 -2.52 15.16 -8.43
N PRO A 25 -2.36 14.17 -7.54
CA PRO A 25 -2.37 12.78 -7.97
C PRO A 25 -3.67 12.50 -8.74
N PRO A 26 -3.64 11.78 -9.87
CA PRO A 26 -4.83 11.52 -10.70
C PRO A 26 -5.76 10.46 -10.08
N TYR A 27 -5.70 10.29 -8.77
CA TYR A 27 -6.42 9.27 -8.00
C TYR A 27 -7.51 9.93 -7.17
N VAL A 28 -8.63 9.23 -7.03
CA VAL A 28 -9.76 9.68 -6.20
C VAL A 28 -9.59 9.05 -4.83
N LEU A 29 -9.25 9.88 -3.86
CA LEU A 29 -9.08 9.51 -2.46
C LEU A 29 -10.05 10.34 -1.62
N GLU A 30 -10.46 9.81 -0.48
CA GLU A 30 -11.09 10.60 0.57
C GLU A 30 -10.05 11.57 1.15
N ARG A 31 -10.46 12.79 1.48
CA ARG A 31 -9.57 13.88 1.87
C ARG A 31 -10.19 14.67 3.02
N THR A 32 -9.35 15.17 3.91
CA THR A 32 -9.81 16.00 5.04
C THR A 32 -10.13 17.45 4.64
N ASP A 33 -9.75 17.88 3.44
CA ASP A 33 -9.96 19.27 2.98
C ASP A 33 -11.24 19.50 2.21
N VAL A 34 -11.88 18.44 1.71
CA VAL A 34 -13.15 18.52 0.99
C VAL A 34 -13.99 17.31 1.35
N PHE A 35 -15.09 17.52 2.07
CA PHE A 35 -15.99 16.45 2.49
C PHE A 35 -17.45 16.92 2.53
N CYS A 36 -18.38 15.96 2.59
CA CYS A 36 -19.80 16.24 2.66
C CYS A 36 -20.39 15.68 3.96
N ARG A 37 -21.08 16.51 4.76
CA ARG A 37 -21.74 16.09 6.01
C ARG A 37 -23.12 16.76 6.11
N GLY A 38 -24.16 15.99 6.45
CA GLY A 38 -25.52 16.52 6.60
C GLY A 38 -26.09 17.21 5.34
N GLY A 39 -25.61 16.86 4.14
CA GLY A 39 -26.00 17.51 2.88
C GLY A 39 -25.24 18.80 2.55
N ASN A 40 -24.33 19.25 3.41
CA ASN A 40 -23.47 20.40 3.18
C ASN A 40 -22.10 19.96 2.64
N LEU A 41 -21.52 20.77 1.75
CA LEU A 41 -20.15 20.62 1.28
C LEU A 41 -19.23 21.47 2.16
N HIS A 42 -18.31 20.81 2.86
CA HIS A 42 -17.28 21.43 3.66
C HIS A 42 -15.99 21.53 2.83
N VAL A 43 -15.36 22.71 2.84
CA VAL A 43 -14.12 22.97 2.11
C VAL A 43 -13.17 23.74 3.03
N THR A 44 -12.04 23.14 3.34
CA THR A 44 -10.98 23.75 4.14
C THR A 44 -9.91 24.30 3.22
N ILE A 45 -9.50 25.56 3.41
CA ILE A 45 -8.50 26.23 2.57
C ILE A 45 -7.47 26.89 3.46
N ARG A 46 -6.19 26.56 3.23
CA ARG A 46 -5.08 27.25 3.88
C ARG A 46 -4.69 28.48 3.07
N VAL A 47 -4.75 29.66 3.68
CA VAL A 47 -4.31 30.92 3.09
C VAL A 47 -2.95 31.27 3.67
N ILE A 48 -1.89 31.13 2.87
CA ILE A 48 -0.54 31.53 3.26
C ILE A 48 -0.38 33.00 2.89
N ASP A 49 -0.44 33.89 3.88
CA ASP A 49 -0.10 35.29 3.71
C ASP A 49 1.43 35.42 3.80
N ARG A 50 2.04 36.00 2.75
CA ARG A 50 3.44 36.44 2.87
C ARG A 50 3.35 37.93 3.10
N PRO A 51 3.75 38.45 4.29
CA PRO A 51 3.86 39.88 4.43
C PRO A 51 4.74 40.38 3.28
N GLU A 52 4.25 41.37 2.53
CA GLU A 52 5.11 42.07 1.58
C GLU A 52 6.30 42.57 2.38
N GLU A 53 7.52 42.15 2.00
CA GLU A 53 8.73 42.80 2.47
C GLU A 53 8.62 44.27 2.07
N SER A 54 8.13 45.11 2.98
CA SER A 54 8.37 46.53 2.88
C SER A 54 9.88 46.72 2.98
N ASP A 55 10.45 47.49 2.05
CA ASP A 55 11.89 47.82 1.96
C ASP A 55 12.49 48.50 3.23
N ASP A 56 11.77 48.55 4.35
CA ASP A 56 12.12 49.25 5.59
C ASP A 56 12.70 48.33 6.70
N GLU A 57 12.76 47.00 6.54
CA GLU A 57 13.34 46.08 7.55
C GLU A 57 14.77 45.57 7.21
N ALA A 58 15.52 46.31 6.40
CA ALA A 58 16.96 46.07 6.22
C ALA A 58 17.83 46.67 7.34
N GLN A 59 17.26 47.27 8.38
CA GLN A 59 17.99 47.92 9.49
C GLN A 59 17.37 47.68 10.87
N ALA A 60 17.33 46.41 11.31
CA ALA A 60 17.33 46.08 12.74
C ALA A 60 17.92 44.68 12.93
N LYS A 61 19.24 44.61 13.10
CA LYS A 61 19.90 43.50 13.78
C LYS A 61 20.04 43.86 15.25
N ASP A 62 19.92 42.84 16.09
CA ASP A 62 20.11 42.82 17.56
C ASP A 62 19.05 43.58 18.36
N ASP A 63 18.07 42.86 18.90
CA ASP A 63 18.10 42.43 20.30
C ASP A 63 16.75 41.76 20.68
N THR A 64 16.84 40.79 21.58
CA THR A 64 15.76 40.10 22.32
C THR A 64 14.41 40.81 22.38
N MET A 65 13.32 40.15 21.96
CA MET A 65 11.99 40.47 22.50
C MET A 65 10.95 39.36 22.34
N GLN A 66 10.20 39.19 23.41
CA GLN A 66 9.14 38.23 23.69
C GLN A 66 8.02 38.29 22.63
N CYS A 67 7.52 37.12 22.21
CA CYS A 67 6.27 37.01 21.46
C CYS A 67 5.08 37.26 22.39
N GLU A 68 4.68 38.52 22.54
CA GLU A 68 3.31 38.84 22.94
C GLU A 68 2.37 38.58 21.75
N SER A 69 1.26 37.90 22.04
CA SER A 69 0.18 37.59 21.10
C SER A 69 -0.42 38.88 20.51
N ALA A 70 0.07 39.28 19.33
CA ALA A 70 -0.53 40.36 18.57
C ALA A 70 -1.82 39.86 17.89
N ALA A 71 -2.96 40.37 18.36
CA ALA A 71 -4.26 40.15 17.74
C ALA A 71 -4.21 40.52 16.24
N ALA A 72 -4.61 39.58 15.39
CA ALA A 72 -4.63 39.77 13.94
C ALA A 72 -5.53 40.97 13.55
N PRO A 73 -5.10 41.84 12.61
CA PRO A 73 -5.90 42.96 12.16
C PRO A 73 -7.15 42.47 11.39
N THR A 74 -8.31 42.87 11.89
CA THR A 74 -9.65 42.45 11.42
C THR A 74 -10.00 42.86 9.98
N SER A 75 -9.31 43.85 9.40
CA SER A 75 -9.60 44.39 8.07
C SER A 75 -9.23 43.47 6.89
N HIS A 76 -8.29 42.53 7.07
CA HIS A 76 -7.91 41.59 6.01
C HIS A 76 -8.88 40.40 5.88
N SER A 77 -9.74 40.15 6.88
CA SER A 77 -10.69 39.02 6.86
C SER A 77 -11.80 39.20 5.81
N ASP A 78 -12.25 40.43 5.58
CA ASP A 78 -13.34 40.75 4.66
C ASP A 78 -12.91 40.61 3.18
N GLU A 79 -11.72 41.08 2.81
CA GLU A 79 -11.17 40.89 1.45
C GLU A 79 -10.90 39.41 1.14
N ARG A 80 -10.40 38.65 2.14
CA ARG A 80 -10.17 37.19 2.03
C ARG A 80 -11.47 36.43 1.78
N THR A 81 -12.50 36.76 2.56
CA THR A 81 -13.84 36.16 2.44
C THR A 81 -14.50 36.54 1.11
N ALA A 82 -14.34 37.78 0.66
CA ALA A 82 -14.84 38.24 -0.63
C ALA A 82 -14.15 37.53 -1.82
N ALA A 83 -12.82 37.37 -1.80
CA ALA A 83 -12.09 36.67 -2.85
C ALA A 83 -12.45 35.18 -2.93
N LEU A 84 -12.65 34.53 -1.77
CA LEU A 84 -13.12 33.15 -1.70
C LEU A 84 -14.55 33.02 -2.21
N THR A 85 -15.44 33.93 -1.81
CA THR A 85 -16.84 33.97 -2.29
C THR A 85 -16.90 34.24 -3.81
N GLU A 86 -16.03 35.08 -4.35
CA GLU A 86 -15.89 35.30 -5.80
C GLU A 86 -15.36 34.06 -6.53
N PHE A 87 -14.47 33.28 -5.90
CA PHE A 87 -13.99 32.02 -6.45
C PHE A 87 -15.09 30.94 -6.45
N LEU A 88 -15.81 30.79 -5.34
CA LEU A 88 -16.91 29.83 -5.19
C LEU A 88 -18.11 30.18 -6.08
N SER A 89 -18.45 31.46 -6.23
CA SER A 89 -19.53 31.90 -7.14
C SER A 89 -19.23 31.68 -8.63
N LYS A 90 -17.96 31.44 -8.98
CA LYS A 90 -17.54 31.04 -10.35
C LYS A 90 -17.66 29.55 -10.61
N LEU A 91 -18.10 28.73 -9.63
CA LEU A 91 -18.46 27.33 -9.82
C LEU A 91 -19.76 27.25 -10.64
N SER A 92 -19.62 27.44 -11.96
CA SER A 92 -20.72 27.44 -12.95
C SER A 92 -21.32 26.05 -13.20
N ASP A 93 -22.40 25.98 -13.98
CA ASP A 93 -23.01 24.74 -14.47
C ASP A 93 -22.03 23.81 -15.24
N ALA A 94 -20.93 24.34 -15.78
CA ALA A 94 -19.88 23.53 -16.37
C ALA A 94 -19.17 22.67 -15.31
N VAL A 95 -18.87 23.25 -14.14
CA VAL A 95 -18.26 22.52 -13.01
C VAL A 95 -19.21 21.43 -12.51
N ARG A 96 -20.51 21.72 -12.46
CA ARG A 96 -21.52 20.73 -12.08
C ARG A 96 -21.54 19.53 -13.05
N ARG A 97 -21.47 19.76 -14.37
CA ARG A 97 -21.43 18.68 -15.36
C ARG A 97 -20.14 17.85 -15.28
N ASP A 98 -19.00 18.50 -15.12
CA ASP A 98 -17.71 17.81 -14.96
C ASP A 98 -17.66 17.01 -13.64
N ALA A 99 -18.26 17.54 -12.57
CA ALA A 99 -18.41 16.82 -11.31
C ALA A 99 -19.23 15.53 -11.48
N PHE A 100 -20.39 15.59 -12.16
CA PHE A 100 -21.19 14.39 -12.43
C PHE A 100 -20.46 13.37 -13.31
N ARG A 101 -19.63 13.82 -14.27
CA ARG A 101 -18.77 12.93 -15.07
C ARG A 101 -17.73 12.23 -14.20
N ASN A 102 -17.07 12.97 -13.31
CA ASN A 102 -16.10 12.39 -12.38
C ASN A 102 -16.77 11.38 -11.44
N VAL A 103 -17.91 11.73 -10.84
CA VAL A 103 -18.70 10.82 -9.99
C VAL A 103 -19.12 9.57 -10.77
N ALA A 104 -19.65 9.72 -11.99
CA ALA A 104 -20.03 8.57 -12.81
C ALA A 104 -18.83 7.66 -13.13
N SER A 105 -17.66 8.23 -13.39
CA SER A 105 -16.42 7.47 -13.64
C SER A 105 -15.94 6.72 -12.40
N SER A 106 -15.98 7.33 -11.21
CA SER A 106 -15.63 6.66 -9.95
C SER A 106 -16.62 5.56 -9.61
N VAL A 107 -17.93 5.82 -9.74
CA VAL A 107 -18.97 4.79 -9.52
C VAL A 107 -18.83 3.63 -10.49
N LEU A 108 -18.48 3.88 -11.75
CA LEU A 108 -18.21 2.83 -12.73
C LEU A 108 -17.03 1.96 -12.29
N GLN A 109 -15.91 2.57 -11.91
CA GLN A 109 -14.73 1.87 -11.41
C GLN A 109 -15.07 1.00 -10.20
N GLU A 110 -15.82 1.53 -9.25
CA GLU A 110 -16.21 0.78 -8.06
C GLU A 110 -17.11 -0.41 -8.40
N ARG A 111 -18.10 -0.21 -9.28
CA ARG A 111 -18.97 -1.30 -9.73
C ARG A 111 -18.22 -2.35 -10.54
N MET A 112 -17.25 -1.95 -11.37
CA MET A 112 -16.38 -2.91 -12.06
C MET A 112 -15.57 -3.75 -11.07
N ARG A 113 -15.02 -3.11 -10.03
CA ARG A 113 -14.26 -3.79 -8.97
C ARG A 113 -15.14 -4.77 -8.19
N ALA A 114 -16.37 -4.37 -7.85
CA ALA A 114 -17.33 -5.22 -7.15
C ALA A 114 -17.76 -6.48 -7.93
N VAL A 115 -17.59 -6.49 -9.26
CA VAL A 115 -17.88 -7.67 -10.10
C VAL A 115 -16.74 -8.70 -10.07
N LEU A 116 -15.50 -8.31 -9.75
CA LEU A 116 -14.33 -9.18 -9.81
C LEU A 116 -14.48 -10.50 -9.03
N PRO A 117 -15.00 -10.53 -7.78
CA PRO A 117 -15.16 -11.78 -7.04
C PRO A 117 -16.10 -12.77 -7.74
N SER A 118 -17.17 -12.28 -8.38
CA SER A 118 -18.10 -13.15 -9.12
C SER A 118 -17.47 -13.81 -10.36
N LEU A 119 -16.33 -13.30 -10.81
CA LEU A 119 -15.56 -13.81 -11.94
C LEU A 119 -14.37 -14.67 -11.50
N ASN A 120 -14.16 -14.87 -10.19
CA ASN A 120 -12.95 -15.42 -9.59
C ASN A 120 -11.71 -14.72 -10.16
N ALA A 121 -11.68 -13.38 -10.06
CA ALA A 121 -10.68 -12.54 -10.69
C ALA A 121 -10.06 -11.57 -9.70
N VAL A 122 -8.75 -11.33 -9.87
CA VAL A 122 -7.97 -10.36 -9.08
C VAL A 122 -8.04 -8.97 -9.71
N ALA A 123 -8.06 -8.89 -11.04
CA ALA A 123 -8.02 -7.62 -11.75
C ALA A 123 -8.69 -7.68 -13.12
N PHE A 124 -9.02 -6.50 -13.64
CA PHE A 124 -9.53 -6.27 -14.99
C PHE A 124 -8.81 -5.08 -15.63
N VAL A 125 -8.38 -5.23 -16.89
CA VAL A 125 -7.71 -4.20 -17.69
C VAL A 125 -8.49 -4.04 -19.00
N ALA A 126 -9.21 -2.92 -19.14
CA ALA A 126 -10.07 -2.67 -20.31
C ALA A 126 -9.28 -2.50 -21.61
N ASP A 127 -9.84 -3.01 -22.70
CA ASP A 127 -9.38 -2.72 -24.07
C ASP A 127 -9.43 -1.20 -24.32
N GLY A 128 -8.46 -0.68 -25.07
CA GLY A 128 -8.30 0.75 -25.36
C GLY A 128 -7.60 1.56 -24.26
N SER A 129 -7.29 0.97 -23.10
CA SER A 129 -6.61 1.66 -22.00
C SER A 129 -5.18 2.10 -22.38
N ILE A 130 -4.78 3.29 -21.95
CA ILE A 130 -3.41 3.80 -22.09
C ILE A 130 -2.63 3.54 -20.81
N LEU A 131 -1.90 2.42 -20.81
CA LEU A 131 -1.09 1.99 -19.68
C LEU A 131 0.18 2.84 -19.46
N PRO A 132 1.00 3.13 -20.48
CA PRO A 132 2.26 3.85 -20.27
C PRO A 132 2.01 5.30 -19.83
N ARG A 133 2.86 5.77 -18.91
CA ARG A 133 2.81 7.17 -18.46
C ARG A 133 3.72 8.04 -19.32
N ARG A 134 3.44 9.34 -19.32
CA ARG A 134 4.18 10.35 -20.10
C ARG A 134 5.69 10.33 -19.80
N SER A 135 6.06 10.09 -18.55
CA SER A 135 7.45 9.87 -18.12
C SER A 135 7.47 9.19 -16.75
N GLY A 136 8.64 8.70 -16.30
CA GLY A 136 8.79 8.10 -14.96
C GLY A 136 8.47 9.04 -13.79
N ALA A 137 8.50 10.36 -14.02
CA ALA A 137 8.17 11.37 -13.02
C ALA A 137 6.74 11.94 -13.17
N SER A 138 5.97 11.47 -14.16
CA SER A 138 4.65 12.03 -14.48
C SER A 138 3.56 10.98 -14.33
N SER A 139 2.51 11.34 -13.61
CA SER A 139 1.32 10.51 -13.47
C SER A 139 0.37 10.58 -14.65
N LEU A 140 0.60 11.45 -15.65
CA LEU A 140 -0.25 11.62 -16.84
C LEU A 140 -0.01 10.51 -17.87
N PRO A 141 -1.01 10.16 -18.71
CA PRO A 141 -0.82 9.14 -19.74
C PRO A 141 0.16 9.61 -20.82
N MET A 142 0.85 8.65 -21.43
CA MET A 142 1.63 8.92 -22.64
C MET A 142 0.65 9.23 -23.78
N SER A 143 0.96 10.25 -24.58
CA SER A 143 0.15 10.55 -25.78
C SER A 143 0.16 9.36 -26.74
N SER A 144 -0.98 9.07 -27.34
CA SER A 144 -1.11 8.12 -28.45
C SER A 144 -1.36 8.91 -29.74
N PRO A 145 -0.48 8.80 -30.77
CA PRO A 145 0.78 8.05 -30.82
C PRO A 145 1.92 8.71 -29.99
N PRO A 146 2.96 7.98 -29.56
CA PRO A 146 3.30 6.59 -29.90
C PRO A 146 2.76 5.52 -28.93
N ALA A 147 2.00 5.89 -27.89
CA ALA A 147 1.42 4.89 -26.99
C ALA A 147 0.50 3.91 -27.74
N ILE A 148 0.66 2.61 -27.50
CA ILE A 148 -0.21 1.57 -28.04
C ILE A 148 -1.35 1.34 -27.03
N PRO A 149 -2.63 1.54 -27.42
CA PRO A 149 -3.76 1.18 -26.57
C PRO A 149 -3.75 -0.31 -26.24
N PHE A 150 -4.04 -0.66 -25.00
CA PHE A 150 -4.04 -2.05 -24.56
C PHE A 150 -5.15 -2.85 -25.25
N GLU A 151 -4.83 -4.07 -25.65
CA GLU A 151 -5.82 -5.04 -26.13
C GLU A 151 -5.61 -6.38 -25.44
N ALA A 152 -6.70 -6.92 -24.90
CA ALA A 152 -6.73 -8.25 -24.31
C ALA A 152 -6.52 -9.33 -25.38
N PRO A 153 -5.85 -10.45 -25.03
CA PRO A 153 -5.50 -11.51 -25.97
C PRO A 153 -6.75 -12.10 -26.65
N GLY A 154 -6.81 -12.00 -27.98
CA GLY A 154 -7.92 -12.51 -28.78
C GLY A 154 -8.08 -14.02 -28.68
N GLY A 155 -9.32 -14.50 -28.55
CA GLY A 155 -9.63 -15.94 -28.44
C GLY A 155 -9.17 -16.60 -27.13
N SER A 156 -8.63 -15.84 -26.17
CA SER A 156 -8.26 -16.34 -24.84
C SER A 156 -9.46 -16.35 -23.89
N PRO A 157 -9.56 -17.32 -22.96
CA PRO A 157 -10.55 -17.30 -21.89
C PRO A 157 -10.37 -16.12 -20.92
N MET A 158 -9.21 -15.46 -20.93
CA MET A 158 -8.94 -14.26 -20.14
C MET A 158 -9.58 -13.00 -20.74
N LYS A 159 -10.11 -13.03 -21.97
CA LYS A 159 -10.83 -11.89 -22.55
C LYS A 159 -12.32 -12.00 -22.21
N LYS A 160 -12.84 -11.06 -21.43
CA LYS A 160 -14.27 -11.02 -21.03
C LYS A 160 -14.87 -9.62 -21.22
N THR A 161 -16.19 -9.60 -21.33
CA THR A 161 -17.00 -8.38 -21.35
C THR A 161 -17.76 -8.25 -20.04
N LEU A 162 -17.57 -7.12 -19.36
CA LEU A 162 -18.29 -6.75 -18.14
C LEU A 162 -19.52 -5.93 -18.51
N GLU A 163 -20.67 -6.32 -17.98
CA GLU A 163 -21.92 -5.55 -18.07
C GLU A 163 -22.18 -4.87 -16.72
N VAL A 164 -22.00 -3.56 -16.66
CA VAL A 164 -22.15 -2.77 -15.43
C VAL A 164 -23.37 -1.89 -15.54
N ASP A 165 -24.39 -2.14 -14.71
CA ASP A 165 -25.50 -1.20 -14.58
C ASP A 165 -25.00 0.09 -13.94
N MET A 166 -25.31 1.23 -14.55
CA MET A 166 -24.97 2.59 -14.10
C MET A 166 -26.23 3.44 -13.86
N GLY A 167 -27.43 2.90 -14.08
CA GLY A 167 -28.68 3.64 -13.89
C GLY A 167 -28.69 4.98 -14.63
N LYS A 168 -29.07 6.05 -13.94
CA LYS A 168 -29.08 7.42 -14.49
C LYS A 168 -27.69 8.02 -14.67
N LEU A 169 -26.64 7.44 -14.08
CA LEU A 169 -25.27 7.95 -14.21
C LEU A 169 -24.63 7.60 -15.56
N ALA A 170 -25.18 6.60 -16.28
CA ALA A 170 -24.70 6.19 -17.59
C ALA A 170 -24.57 7.37 -18.57
N ARG A 171 -25.53 8.31 -18.55
CA ARG A 171 -25.55 9.50 -19.44
C ARG A 171 -24.36 10.46 -19.28
N TYR A 172 -23.59 10.34 -18.19
CA TYR A 172 -22.40 11.18 -17.94
C TYR A 172 -21.10 10.49 -18.38
N LEU A 173 -21.17 9.25 -18.88
CA LEU A 173 -20.02 8.52 -19.40
C LEU A 173 -19.86 8.78 -20.92
N PRO A 174 -18.61 8.87 -21.43
CA PRO A 174 -18.35 9.20 -22.83
C PRO A 174 -18.85 8.13 -23.82
N ASP A 175 -18.91 6.86 -23.39
CA ASP A 175 -19.25 5.72 -24.24
C ASP A 175 -20.74 5.38 -24.21
N ALA A 176 -21.56 6.23 -23.60
CA ALA A 176 -23.01 6.12 -23.62
C ALA A 176 -23.54 6.46 -25.03
N VAL A 177 -23.22 5.62 -26.01
CA VAL A 177 -23.79 5.67 -27.35
C VAL A 177 -25.22 5.15 -27.25
N ASN A 178 -26.18 6.03 -27.52
CA ASN A 178 -27.62 5.78 -27.64
C ASN A 178 -28.38 5.53 -26.32
N GLY A 179 -28.49 6.57 -25.49
CA GLY A 179 -29.74 7.09 -24.91
C GLY A 179 -30.78 6.21 -24.18
N SER A 180 -30.61 4.89 -24.06
CA SER A 180 -31.65 4.00 -23.52
C SER A 180 -31.14 2.86 -22.64
N SER A 181 -29.84 2.53 -22.66
CA SER A 181 -29.31 1.47 -21.79
C SER A 181 -28.74 2.10 -20.52
N SER A 182 -29.26 1.68 -19.36
CA SER A 182 -28.64 1.98 -18.08
C SER A 182 -27.32 1.24 -17.87
N LYS A 183 -27.01 0.24 -18.72
CA LYS A 183 -25.83 -0.62 -18.64
C LYS A 183 -24.71 -0.16 -19.57
N VAL A 184 -23.48 -0.33 -19.09
CA VAL A 184 -22.23 -0.07 -19.80
C VAL A 184 -21.50 -1.39 -19.98
N SER A 185 -21.14 -1.69 -21.23
CA SER A 185 -20.42 -2.89 -21.62
C SER A 185 -18.93 -2.57 -21.80
N ILE A 186 -18.04 -3.31 -21.15
CA ILE A 186 -16.59 -3.06 -21.20
C ILE A 186 -15.87 -4.38 -21.43
N THR A 187 -15.18 -4.49 -22.56
CA THR A 187 -14.37 -5.67 -22.87
C THR A 187 -12.92 -5.43 -22.46
N GLY A 188 -12.26 -6.47 -21.95
CA GLY A 188 -10.88 -6.36 -21.50
C GLY A 188 -10.28 -7.68 -21.03
N LEU A 189 -9.06 -7.59 -20.52
CA LEU A 189 -8.32 -8.68 -19.91
C LEU A 189 -8.79 -8.85 -18.46
N VAL A 190 -9.31 -10.02 -18.14
CA VAL A 190 -9.50 -10.50 -16.76
C VAL A 190 -8.25 -11.25 -16.33
N ILE A 191 -7.77 -10.95 -15.14
CA ILE A 191 -6.70 -11.70 -14.46
C ILE A 191 -7.37 -12.61 -13.43
N PRO A 192 -7.45 -13.93 -13.70
CA PRO A 192 -8.09 -14.86 -12.78
C PRO A 192 -7.34 -14.98 -11.46
N GLU A 193 -8.03 -15.45 -10.43
CA GLU A 193 -7.42 -15.95 -9.21
C GLU A 193 -6.44 -17.09 -9.48
N GLY A 194 -5.44 -17.22 -8.61
CA GLY A 194 -4.32 -18.15 -8.76
C GLY A 194 -3.01 -17.44 -9.07
N VAL A 195 -2.10 -18.16 -9.72
CA VAL A 195 -0.77 -17.70 -10.11
C VAL A 195 -0.78 -17.35 -11.60
N THR A 196 -0.64 -16.06 -11.89
CA THR A 196 -0.55 -15.52 -13.25
C THR A 196 0.85 -14.96 -13.50
N LEU A 197 1.49 -15.36 -14.59
CA LEU A 197 2.75 -14.75 -15.03
C LEU A 197 2.52 -13.69 -16.09
N ILE A 198 3.28 -12.60 -16.01
CA ILE A 198 3.45 -11.63 -17.09
C ILE A 198 4.88 -11.79 -17.63
N ALA A 199 5.01 -12.48 -18.75
CA ALA A 199 6.28 -12.83 -19.38
C ALA A 199 6.57 -12.01 -20.64
N GLY A 200 7.84 -11.98 -21.08
CA GLY A 200 8.27 -11.27 -22.29
C GLY A 200 9.67 -10.69 -22.16
N GLY A 201 10.21 -10.17 -23.27
CA GLY A 201 11.54 -9.56 -23.27
C GLY A 201 11.63 -8.29 -22.42
N GLY A 202 12.85 -7.76 -22.26
CA GLY A 202 13.07 -6.43 -21.69
C GLY A 202 12.38 -5.34 -22.52
N TYR A 203 11.82 -4.33 -21.86
CA TYR A 203 11.21 -3.16 -22.52
C TYR A 203 9.93 -3.39 -23.35
N HIS A 204 9.29 -4.56 -23.22
CA HIS A 204 8.03 -4.89 -23.92
C HIS A 204 6.74 -4.54 -23.15
N GLY A 205 6.84 -3.89 -21.97
CA GLY A 205 5.68 -3.40 -21.22
C GLY A 205 5.23 -4.23 -20.01
N LYS A 206 6.01 -5.22 -19.57
CA LYS A 206 5.66 -6.10 -18.43
C LYS A 206 5.37 -5.36 -17.14
N SER A 207 6.35 -4.61 -16.65
CA SER A 207 6.19 -3.78 -15.45
C SER A 207 5.15 -2.67 -15.64
N THR A 208 4.92 -2.20 -16.88
CA THR A 208 3.84 -1.23 -17.16
C THR A 208 2.46 -1.85 -16.95
N LEU A 209 2.25 -3.10 -17.37
CA LEU A 209 1.02 -3.84 -17.09
C LEU A 209 0.87 -4.11 -15.58
N LEU A 210 1.92 -4.61 -14.91
CA LEU A 210 1.88 -4.86 -13.47
C LEU A 210 1.61 -3.59 -12.65
N ARG A 211 2.25 -2.46 -12.97
CA ARG A 211 1.97 -1.16 -12.32
C ARG A 211 0.56 -0.66 -12.59
N THR A 212 -0.03 -1.00 -13.74
CA THR A 212 -1.45 -0.71 -14.01
C THR A 212 -2.34 -1.51 -13.06
N ILE A 213 -2.06 -2.80 -12.89
CA ILE A 213 -2.77 -3.68 -11.95
C ILE A 213 -2.58 -3.18 -10.51
N ALA A 214 -1.37 -2.82 -10.11
CA ALA A 214 -1.08 -2.29 -8.77
C ALA A 214 -1.83 -0.99 -8.50
N ALA A 215 -1.93 -0.09 -9.49
CA ALA A 215 -2.73 1.12 -9.39
C ALA A 215 -4.25 0.86 -9.52
N GLY A 216 -4.68 -0.34 -9.92
CA GLY A 216 -6.08 -0.77 -10.06
C GLY A 216 -6.90 -0.70 -8.77
N VAL A 217 -6.21 -0.72 -7.63
CA VAL A 217 -6.80 -0.59 -6.29
C VAL A 217 -7.37 0.80 -6.02
N TYR A 218 -6.94 1.80 -6.79
CA TYR A 218 -7.45 3.17 -6.73
C TYR A 218 -8.35 3.50 -7.91
N ASP A 219 -9.33 4.35 -7.65
CA ASP A 219 -10.08 5.02 -8.70
C ASP A 219 -9.26 6.17 -9.29
N LYS A 220 -9.38 6.39 -10.59
CA LYS A 220 -8.67 7.44 -11.33
C LYS A 220 -9.64 8.46 -11.90
N LEU A 221 -9.14 9.67 -12.10
CA LEU A 221 -9.85 10.73 -12.79
C LEU A 221 -10.06 10.38 -14.28
N PRO A 222 -11.16 10.81 -14.89
CA PRO A 222 -11.37 10.66 -16.34
C PRO A 222 -10.20 11.21 -17.16
N GLY A 223 -9.74 10.44 -18.15
CA GLY A 223 -8.59 10.82 -18.98
C GLY A 223 -7.23 10.40 -18.42
N ASP A 224 -7.17 9.66 -17.30
CA ASP A 224 -5.94 9.00 -16.84
C ASP A 224 -5.44 7.93 -17.82
N GLY A 225 -6.34 7.33 -18.61
CA GLY A 225 -6.07 6.21 -19.51
C GLY A 225 -6.19 4.84 -18.84
N ARG A 226 -6.26 4.79 -17.50
CA ARG A 226 -6.41 3.55 -16.71
C ARG A 226 -7.67 3.56 -15.83
N GLU A 227 -8.59 4.51 -16.04
CA GLU A 227 -9.86 4.64 -15.31
C GLU A 227 -10.83 3.48 -15.53
N ARG A 228 -10.51 2.52 -16.40
CA ARG A 228 -11.26 1.25 -16.55
C ARG A 228 -10.39 0.03 -16.27
N CYS A 229 -9.29 0.24 -15.53
CA CYS A 229 -8.43 -0.80 -15.01
C CYS A 229 -8.61 -0.86 -13.50
N VAL A 230 -9.19 -1.96 -13.01
CA VAL A 230 -9.55 -2.15 -11.60
C VAL A 230 -8.92 -3.43 -11.07
N THR A 231 -8.59 -3.42 -9.79
CA THR A 231 -7.99 -4.54 -9.06
C THR A 231 -8.67 -4.65 -7.71
N ASP A 232 -8.74 -5.86 -7.16
CA ASP A 232 -9.17 -6.11 -5.79
C ASP A 232 -8.46 -5.18 -4.79
N ARG A 233 -9.20 -4.62 -3.83
CA ARG A 233 -8.72 -3.57 -2.93
C ARG A 233 -7.54 -4.00 -2.07
N ASN A 234 -7.47 -5.30 -1.75
CA ASN A 234 -6.46 -5.91 -0.89
C ASN A 234 -5.27 -6.49 -1.66
N ALA A 235 -5.17 -6.23 -2.97
CA ALA A 235 -3.98 -6.58 -3.73
C ALA A 235 -2.80 -5.67 -3.36
N LEU A 236 -1.65 -6.28 -3.07
CA LEU A 236 -0.47 -5.62 -2.53
C LEU A 236 0.78 -5.94 -3.35
N THR A 237 1.59 -4.92 -3.61
CA THR A 237 2.94 -5.12 -4.17
C THR A 237 3.90 -5.64 -3.11
N VAL A 238 4.60 -6.73 -3.42
CA VAL A 238 5.64 -7.31 -2.56
C VAL A 238 6.97 -7.26 -3.29
N ARG A 239 7.97 -6.61 -2.68
CA ARG A 239 9.30 -6.38 -3.25
C ARG A 239 10.39 -6.44 -2.18
N ALA A 240 11.64 -6.42 -2.61
CA ALA A 240 12.78 -6.27 -1.71
C ALA A 240 12.87 -4.85 -1.16
N GLU A 241 13.16 -4.75 0.14
CA GLU A 241 13.27 -3.51 0.91
C GLU A 241 14.55 -3.54 1.77
N ASP A 242 15.70 -3.71 1.12
CA ASP A 242 17.03 -3.81 1.75
C ASP A 242 17.34 -2.65 2.73
N GLY A 243 17.73 -2.99 3.96
CA GLY A 243 18.02 -2.04 5.04
C GLY A 243 16.81 -1.62 5.89
N ARG A 244 15.61 -2.17 5.63
CA ARG A 244 14.43 -1.84 6.46
C ARG A 244 14.49 -2.48 7.84
N TYR A 245 13.79 -1.85 8.77
CA TYR A 245 13.48 -2.41 10.09
C TYR A 245 12.46 -3.55 9.97
N VAL A 246 12.63 -4.59 10.78
CA VAL A 246 11.68 -5.70 10.96
C VAL A 246 11.64 -6.04 12.44
N SER A 247 10.45 -6.20 13.00
CA SER A 247 10.25 -6.49 14.42
C SER A 247 9.32 -7.68 14.57
N ASN A 248 9.81 -8.74 15.21
CA ASN A 248 9.12 -9.98 15.57
C ASN A 248 8.29 -10.60 14.42
N CYS A 249 8.83 -10.73 13.20
CA CYS A 249 8.09 -11.28 12.05
C CYS A 249 8.39 -12.77 11.85
N ASN A 250 7.36 -13.59 11.64
CA ASN A 250 7.56 -15.00 11.31
C ASN A 250 7.89 -15.14 9.81
N VAL A 251 9.16 -15.36 9.50
CA VAL A 251 9.69 -15.57 8.15
C VAL A 251 10.09 -17.03 7.89
N SER A 252 9.80 -17.94 8.82
CA SER A 252 10.22 -19.34 8.78
C SER A 252 9.78 -20.12 7.53
N ALA A 253 8.68 -19.69 6.89
CA ALA A 253 8.20 -20.26 5.63
C ALA A 253 9.19 -20.07 4.46
N PHE A 254 10.02 -19.03 4.54
CA PHE A 254 10.98 -18.62 3.51
C PHE A 254 12.43 -18.65 3.98
N ILE A 255 12.68 -18.52 5.29
CA ILE A 255 14.03 -18.42 5.85
C ILE A 255 14.17 -19.43 6.99
N SER A 256 15.16 -20.30 6.90
CA SER A 256 15.46 -21.33 7.91
C SER A 256 16.96 -21.35 8.19
N ASN A 257 17.38 -21.79 9.37
CA ASN A 257 18.79 -22.01 9.70
C ASN A 257 19.69 -20.80 9.38
N LEU A 258 19.34 -19.60 9.84
CA LEU A 258 20.22 -18.44 9.69
C LEU A 258 21.50 -18.66 10.50
N PRO A 259 22.69 -18.31 9.97
CA PRO A 259 23.92 -18.38 10.73
C PRO A 259 23.84 -17.46 11.95
N ALA A 260 24.47 -17.86 13.05
CA ALA A 260 24.57 -17.00 14.23
C ALA A 260 25.40 -15.75 13.88
N PRO A 261 25.00 -14.55 14.34
CA PRO A 261 25.82 -13.35 14.24
C PRO A 261 27.21 -13.57 14.85
N PRO A 262 28.27 -12.90 14.37
CA PRO A 262 29.59 -12.96 14.99
C PRO A 262 29.50 -12.62 16.49
N GLY A 263 29.98 -13.52 17.36
CA GLY A 263 29.92 -13.36 18.82
C GLY A 263 28.66 -13.91 19.50
N SER A 264 27.65 -14.36 18.74
CA SER A 264 26.50 -15.10 19.26
C SER A 264 26.69 -16.61 19.06
N ILE A 265 26.26 -17.39 20.04
CA ILE A 265 26.22 -18.86 19.98
C ILE A 265 24.87 -19.34 19.40
N ALA A 266 23.83 -18.51 19.47
CA ALA A 266 22.49 -18.87 19.05
C ALA A 266 22.20 -18.38 17.61
N ALA A 267 21.66 -19.28 16.79
CA ALA A 267 21.06 -18.93 15.51
C ALA A 267 19.86 -18.01 15.73
N LEU A 268 19.62 -17.10 14.79
CA LEU A 268 18.45 -16.22 14.81
C LEU A 268 17.17 -17.06 14.67
N ASP A 269 16.21 -16.83 15.56
CA ASP A 269 14.89 -17.45 15.49
C ASP A 269 14.09 -16.83 14.33
N THR A 270 13.83 -17.63 13.29
CA THR A 270 13.09 -17.17 12.11
C THR A 270 11.58 -17.14 12.32
N SER A 271 11.07 -17.65 13.44
CA SER A 271 9.66 -17.53 13.84
C SER A 271 9.34 -16.18 14.50
N GLN A 272 10.36 -15.50 15.04
CA GLN A 272 10.28 -14.21 15.74
C GLN A 272 11.37 -13.25 15.22
N PHE A 273 11.55 -13.21 13.90
CA PHE A 273 12.68 -12.51 13.28
C PHE A 273 12.60 -11.00 13.49
N SER A 274 13.66 -10.43 14.03
CA SER A 274 13.82 -8.99 14.26
C SER A 274 15.20 -8.52 13.81
N THR A 275 15.27 -7.37 13.14
CA THR A 275 16.53 -6.74 12.72
C THR A 275 16.33 -5.25 12.45
N ARG A 276 17.38 -4.45 12.67
CA ARG A 276 17.42 -3.04 12.25
C ARG A 276 17.78 -2.86 10.77
N GLU A 277 18.38 -3.88 10.17
CA GLU A 277 18.90 -3.84 8.81
C GLU A 277 18.63 -5.18 8.11
N ALA A 278 17.43 -5.33 7.56
CA ALA A 278 17.06 -6.55 6.82
C ALA A 278 17.72 -6.57 5.44
N SER A 279 18.35 -7.70 5.06
CA SER A 279 18.84 -7.88 3.69
C SER A 279 17.71 -7.95 2.67
N GLY A 280 18.01 -7.82 1.38
CA GLY A 280 17.01 -7.89 0.30
C GLY A 280 16.08 -9.12 0.36
N SER A 281 16.60 -10.32 0.71
CA SER A 281 15.77 -11.53 0.81
C SER A 281 14.97 -11.62 2.10
N THR A 282 15.54 -11.24 3.25
CA THR A 282 14.82 -11.28 4.53
C THR A 282 13.78 -10.16 4.61
N SER A 283 14.04 -8.99 4.01
CA SER A 283 13.04 -7.91 3.87
C SER A 283 11.88 -8.33 2.98
N GLN A 284 12.14 -9.00 1.84
CA GLN A 284 11.05 -9.48 0.97
C GLN A 284 10.28 -10.66 1.58
N ALA A 285 10.95 -11.55 2.32
CA ALA A 285 10.29 -12.60 3.10
C ALA A 285 9.38 -11.99 4.17
N SER A 286 9.87 -10.98 4.91
CA SER A 286 9.09 -10.25 5.90
C SER A 286 7.89 -9.55 5.27
N ASN A 287 8.08 -8.85 4.14
CA ASN A 287 7.02 -8.19 3.39
C ASN A 287 5.95 -9.20 2.91
N THR A 288 6.37 -10.39 2.47
CA THR A 288 5.46 -11.48 2.07
C THR A 288 4.66 -12.00 3.26
N SER A 289 5.31 -12.25 4.40
CA SER A 289 4.64 -12.67 5.63
C SER A 289 3.66 -11.60 6.12
N GLU A 290 4.08 -10.35 6.20
CA GLU A 290 3.24 -9.22 6.61
C GLU A 290 2.01 -9.04 5.71
N ALA A 291 2.19 -9.20 4.39
CA ALA A 291 1.08 -9.17 3.43
C ALA A 291 0.02 -10.24 3.73
N ILE A 292 0.45 -11.45 4.11
CA ILE A 292 -0.46 -12.52 4.54
C ILE A 292 -1.12 -12.13 5.87
N GLU A 293 -0.35 -11.63 6.84
CA GLU A 293 -0.82 -11.24 8.17
C GLU A 293 -1.97 -10.22 8.07
N MET A 294 -1.81 -9.18 7.25
CA MET A 294 -2.79 -8.10 7.08
C MET A 294 -4.01 -8.48 6.21
N GLY A 295 -3.98 -9.65 5.56
CA GLY A 295 -5.09 -10.18 4.77
C GLY A 295 -5.08 -9.77 3.30
N ALA A 296 -3.92 -9.71 2.65
CA ALA A 296 -3.82 -9.45 1.22
C ALA A 296 -4.59 -10.51 0.41
N SER A 297 -5.29 -10.09 -0.64
CA SER A 297 -6.01 -11.00 -1.56
C SER A 297 -5.13 -11.48 -2.71
N ALA A 298 -4.14 -10.67 -3.09
CA ALA A 298 -3.17 -11.01 -4.13
C ALA A 298 -1.83 -10.30 -3.90
N MET A 299 -0.74 -10.98 -4.27
CA MET A 299 0.61 -10.42 -4.28
C MET A 299 1.01 -10.04 -5.70
N LEU A 300 1.49 -8.81 -5.87
CA LEU A 300 1.98 -8.28 -7.14
C LEU A 300 3.51 -8.19 -7.06
N VAL A 301 4.21 -8.98 -7.88
CA VAL A 301 5.66 -9.16 -7.74
C VAL A 301 6.33 -8.89 -9.08
N ASP A 302 7.35 -8.03 -9.08
CA ASP A 302 8.19 -7.77 -10.24
C ASP A 302 9.60 -8.28 -10.00
N GLU A 303 10.07 -9.19 -10.87
CA GLU A 303 11.42 -9.75 -10.81
C GLU A 303 12.50 -8.66 -10.79
N ASP A 304 12.29 -7.55 -11.51
CA ASP A 304 13.28 -6.47 -11.66
C ASP A 304 13.55 -5.70 -10.34
N VAL A 305 12.65 -5.76 -9.35
CA VAL A 305 12.80 -5.09 -8.04
C VAL A 305 12.70 -6.06 -6.85
N SER A 306 12.84 -7.34 -7.12
CA SER A 306 12.84 -8.41 -6.11
C SER A 306 14.24 -8.91 -5.84
N ALA A 307 14.46 -9.52 -4.68
CA ALA A 307 15.70 -10.21 -4.37
C ALA A 307 15.76 -11.51 -5.20
N ALA A 308 16.77 -11.65 -6.06
CA ALA A 308 16.90 -12.79 -6.96
C ALA A 308 16.83 -14.14 -6.22
N ASN A 309 17.53 -14.24 -5.10
CA ASN A 309 17.63 -15.45 -4.27
C ASN A 309 16.31 -15.79 -3.58
N PHE A 310 15.45 -14.79 -3.35
CA PHE A 310 14.10 -14.98 -2.84
C PHE A 310 13.14 -15.39 -3.97
N MET A 311 13.30 -14.85 -5.18
CA MET A 311 12.40 -15.15 -6.30
C MET A 311 12.52 -16.59 -6.77
N ALA A 312 13.74 -17.05 -7.03
CA ALA A 312 13.96 -18.38 -7.59
C ALA A 312 15.39 -18.86 -7.32
N ARG A 313 15.60 -20.15 -7.52
CA ARG A 313 16.91 -20.78 -7.41
C ARG A 313 17.02 -21.90 -8.41
N ASP A 314 18.03 -21.86 -9.28
CA ASP A 314 18.20 -22.86 -10.32
C ASP A 314 18.81 -24.18 -9.80
N GLY A 315 18.74 -25.23 -10.62
CA GLY A 315 19.28 -26.54 -10.27
C GLY A 315 20.80 -26.60 -10.09
N ARG A 316 21.57 -25.69 -10.71
CA ARG A 316 23.03 -25.66 -10.61
C ARG A 316 23.48 -25.10 -9.28
N MET A 317 22.88 -23.98 -8.87
CA MET A 317 23.15 -23.37 -7.57
C MET A 317 22.73 -24.29 -6.43
N ARG A 318 21.61 -25.00 -6.57
CA ARG A 318 21.21 -26.06 -5.62
C ARG A 318 22.27 -27.16 -5.50
N ALA A 319 22.88 -27.57 -6.60
CA ALA A 319 23.92 -28.61 -6.59
C ALA A 319 25.25 -28.14 -5.98
N LEU A 320 25.57 -26.85 -6.08
CA LEU A 320 26.78 -26.26 -5.51
C LEU A 320 26.63 -25.96 -4.00
N VAL A 321 25.51 -25.36 -3.61
CA VAL A 321 25.24 -24.92 -2.23
C VAL A 321 24.01 -25.67 -1.71
N MET A 322 24.23 -26.82 -1.09
CA MET A 322 23.16 -27.70 -0.61
C MET A 322 22.46 -27.15 0.64
N ASP A 323 23.21 -26.50 1.54
CA ASP A 323 22.71 -25.94 2.80
C ASP A 323 22.42 -24.45 2.61
N GLU A 324 21.20 -24.16 2.15
CA GLU A 324 20.73 -22.80 1.86
C GLU A 324 19.55 -22.46 2.76
N SER A 325 19.68 -21.35 3.47
CA SER A 325 18.69 -20.86 4.43
C SER A 325 17.40 -20.40 3.75
N ILE A 326 17.48 -19.96 2.50
CA ILE A 326 16.36 -19.35 1.76
C ILE A 326 15.58 -20.39 0.96
N THR A 327 14.28 -20.50 1.25
CA THR A 327 13.27 -21.16 0.42
C THR A 327 12.64 -20.13 -0.52
N PRO A 328 12.85 -20.23 -1.85
CA PRO A 328 12.32 -19.26 -2.80
C PRO A 328 10.79 -19.17 -2.83
N PHE A 329 10.28 -17.97 -3.11
CA PHE A 329 8.87 -17.67 -3.33
C PHE A 329 8.25 -18.56 -4.40
N LEU A 330 8.99 -18.83 -5.50
CA LEU A 330 8.60 -19.78 -6.53
C LEU A 330 8.11 -21.12 -5.97
N TYR A 331 8.71 -21.63 -4.88
CA TYR A 331 8.34 -22.94 -4.34
C TYR A 331 7.06 -22.90 -3.51
N ARG A 332 6.72 -21.73 -2.95
CA ARG A 332 5.59 -21.54 -2.03
C ARG A 332 4.37 -20.91 -2.69
N VAL A 333 4.53 -20.25 -3.84
CA VAL A 333 3.46 -19.47 -4.50
C VAL A 333 2.15 -20.26 -4.72
N ASN A 334 2.23 -21.53 -5.13
CA ASN A 334 1.04 -22.36 -5.25
C ASN A 334 0.48 -22.79 -3.89
N GLY A 335 1.33 -23.06 -2.90
CA GLY A 335 0.90 -23.36 -1.53
C GLY A 335 0.11 -22.22 -0.92
N ILE A 336 0.62 -20.99 -1.06
CA ILE A 336 -0.05 -19.75 -0.63
C ILE A 336 -1.45 -19.66 -1.24
N TYR A 337 -1.58 -19.84 -2.56
CA TYR A 337 -2.88 -19.81 -3.21
C TYR A 337 -3.80 -20.94 -2.75
N ASN A 338 -3.32 -22.19 -2.79
CA ASN A 338 -4.15 -23.37 -2.51
C ASN A 338 -4.63 -23.42 -1.05
N SER A 339 -3.83 -22.92 -0.11
CA SER A 339 -4.13 -22.99 1.33
C SER A 339 -4.76 -21.71 1.88
N LEU A 340 -4.40 -20.54 1.35
CA LEU A 340 -4.82 -19.24 1.88
C LEU A 340 -5.76 -18.47 0.93
N GLY A 341 -5.93 -18.93 -0.32
CA GLY A 341 -6.70 -18.21 -1.34
C GLY A 341 -6.02 -16.96 -1.89
N ILE A 342 -4.76 -16.71 -1.51
CA ILE A 342 -4.04 -15.50 -1.90
C ILE A 342 -3.41 -15.71 -3.29
N SER A 343 -3.85 -14.91 -4.26
CA SER A 343 -3.39 -15.00 -5.65
C SER A 343 -2.00 -14.36 -5.82
N SER A 344 -1.35 -14.59 -6.97
CA SER A 344 -0.06 -13.97 -7.29
C SER A 344 0.00 -13.57 -8.75
N VAL A 345 0.36 -12.32 -9.03
CA VAL A 345 0.66 -11.83 -10.38
C VAL A 345 2.15 -11.48 -10.42
N VAL A 346 2.92 -12.26 -11.18
CA VAL A 346 4.39 -12.19 -11.17
C VAL A 346 4.90 -11.79 -12.55
N VAL A 347 5.62 -10.67 -12.64
CA VAL A 347 6.39 -10.33 -13.84
C VAL A 347 7.67 -11.14 -13.82
N VAL A 348 7.92 -11.85 -14.93
CA VAL A 348 9.12 -12.67 -15.11
C VAL A 348 9.74 -12.45 -16.49
N GLY A 349 11.06 -12.58 -16.58
CA GLY A 349 11.84 -12.46 -17.80
C GLY A 349 13.21 -13.14 -17.74
N GLY A 350 13.77 -13.34 -16.55
CA GLY A 350 15.11 -13.93 -16.36
C GLY A 350 15.08 -15.43 -16.06
N VAL A 351 14.20 -15.88 -15.16
CA VAL A 351 14.20 -17.26 -14.64
C VAL A 351 13.08 -18.12 -15.23
N GLY A 352 13.46 -19.20 -15.93
CA GLY A 352 12.54 -20.12 -16.61
C GLY A 352 11.77 -21.08 -15.70
N ASP A 353 12.28 -21.39 -14.49
CA ASP A 353 11.64 -22.31 -13.54
C ASP A 353 10.23 -21.83 -13.13
N TRP A 354 9.93 -20.53 -13.29
CA TRP A 354 8.60 -19.98 -13.11
C TRP A 354 7.55 -20.62 -14.02
N LEU A 355 7.90 -21.22 -15.14
CA LEU A 355 6.93 -21.83 -16.06
C LEU A 355 6.24 -23.11 -15.50
N ASP A 356 6.69 -23.63 -14.35
CA ASP A 356 6.16 -24.86 -13.73
C ASP A 356 4.93 -24.63 -12.82
N VAL A 357 4.74 -23.40 -12.35
CA VAL A 357 3.78 -23.05 -11.29
C VAL A 357 2.47 -22.36 -11.72
N PRO A 358 2.37 -21.65 -12.86
CA PRO A 358 1.22 -20.78 -13.10
C PRO A 358 0.01 -21.52 -13.63
N GLN A 359 -1.16 -20.96 -13.36
CA GLN A 359 -2.41 -21.30 -14.04
C GLN A 359 -2.54 -20.54 -15.36
N HIS A 360 -1.99 -19.32 -15.42
CA HIS A 360 -2.11 -18.43 -16.58
C HIS A 360 -0.78 -17.75 -16.92
N VAL A 361 -0.49 -17.62 -18.21
CA VAL A 361 0.70 -16.88 -18.67
C VAL A 361 0.30 -15.87 -19.74
N ILE A 362 0.49 -14.60 -19.44
CA ILE A 362 0.34 -13.48 -20.35
C ILE A 362 1.72 -13.15 -20.89
N LYS A 363 1.93 -13.26 -22.20
CA LYS A 363 3.16 -12.83 -22.85
C LYS A 363 2.96 -11.47 -23.52
N LEU A 364 3.82 -10.52 -23.18
CA LEU A 364 3.94 -9.23 -23.87
C LEU A 364 5.08 -9.27 -24.89
N ASP A 365 4.74 -8.92 -26.14
CA ASP A 365 5.70 -8.65 -27.21
C ASP A 365 5.26 -7.38 -27.94
N ARG A 366 6.19 -6.47 -28.17
CA ARG A 366 5.96 -5.10 -28.66
C ARG A 366 4.69 -4.45 -28.11
N TYR A 367 4.50 -4.54 -26.78
CA TYR A 367 3.35 -3.99 -26.04
C TYR A 367 1.98 -4.65 -26.34
N VAL A 368 1.97 -5.76 -27.07
CA VAL A 368 0.76 -6.56 -27.37
C VAL A 368 0.72 -7.78 -26.45
N ALA A 369 -0.43 -7.98 -25.80
CA ALA A 369 -0.66 -9.11 -24.90
C ALA A 369 -1.15 -10.35 -25.67
N THR A 370 -0.55 -11.50 -25.37
CA THR A 370 -0.94 -12.81 -25.93
C THR A 370 -1.06 -13.84 -24.81
N ASP A 371 -1.99 -14.77 -24.95
CA ASP A 371 -2.10 -15.92 -24.04
C ASP A 371 -1.04 -16.96 -24.40
N ALA A 372 -0.06 -17.11 -23.53
CA ALA A 372 1.05 -18.05 -23.69
C ALA A 372 0.93 -19.26 -22.76
N THR A 373 -0.22 -19.48 -22.11
CA THR A 373 -0.41 -20.53 -21.09
C THR A 373 -0.04 -21.92 -21.62
N LYS A 374 -0.64 -22.36 -22.74
CA LYS A 374 -0.32 -23.67 -23.37
C LYS A 374 1.14 -23.79 -23.81
N LYS A 375 1.74 -22.68 -24.23
CA LYS A 375 3.15 -22.65 -24.64
C LYS A 375 4.08 -22.80 -23.43
N ALA A 376 3.78 -22.12 -22.33
CA ALA A 376 4.50 -22.26 -21.06
C ALA A 376 4.44 -23.70 -20.55
N GLU A 377 3.25 -24.32 -20.54
CA GLU A 377 3.08 -25.72 -20.17
C GLU A 377 3.92 -26.67 -21.06
N SER A 378 3.95 -26.43 -22.37
CA SER A 378 4.77 -27.22 -23.29
C SER A 378 6.27 -27.07 -23.00
N ILE A 379 6.74 -25.86 -22.66
CA ILE A 379 8.15 -25.60 -22.35
C ILE A 379 8.53 -26.26 -21.02
N SER A 380 7.71 -26.10 -19.99
CA SER A 380 7.88 -26.75 -18.68
C SER A 380 8.07 -28.26 -18.83
N ARG A 381 7.23 -28.92 -19.64
CA ARG A 381 7.35 -30.37 -19.93
C ARG A 381 8.62 -30.75 -20.69
N GLN A 382 9.12 -29.88 -21.58
CA GLN A 382 10.33 -30.15 -22.38
C GLN A 382 11.61 -29.98 -21.57
N PHE A 383 11.65 -28.98 -20.69
CA PHE A 383 12.84 -28.58 -19.94
C PHE A 383 12.74 -28.91 -18.45
N SER A 384 12.01 -29.98 -18.09
CA SER A 384 11.94 -30.47 -16.71
C SER A 384 13.34 -30.97 -16.27
N HIS A 385 14.21 -30.05 -15.86
CA HIS A 385 15.56 -30.34 -15.38
C HIS A 385 15.45 -30.93 -13.98
N GLY A 386 15.17 -32.23 -13.92
CA GLY A 386 15.18 -33.03 -12.70
C GLY A 386 14.09 -32.61 -11.71
N HIS A 387 13.11 -33.48 -11.53
CA HIS A 387 12.31 -33.52 -10.30
C HIS A 387 13.23 -33.88 -9.11
N VAL A 388 14.13 -32.98 -8.74
CA VAL A 388 14.93 -33.11 -7.53
C VAL A 388 13.95 -32.96 -6.38
N GLN A 389 13.89 -33.92 -5.48
CA GLN A 389 13.05 -33.80 -4.29
C GLN A 389 13.70 -32.80 -3.35
N TYR A 390 12.99 -31.75 -2.94
CA TYR A 390 13.42 -30.95 -1.79
C TYR A 390 13.24 -31.79 -0.53
N ALA A 391 14.36 -32.25 0.06
CA ALA A 391 14.37 -33.06 1.29
C ALA A 391 13.40 -34.28 1.29
N GLY A 392 13.12 -34.88 0.13
CA GLY A 392 12.21 -36.03 0.00
C GLY A 392 10.70 -35.73 -0.07
N ARG A 393 10.26 -34.46 -0.21
CA ARG A 393 8.85 -34.05 -0.05
C ARG A 393 8.05 -33.72 -1.32
N GLY A 394 8.58 -33.94 -2.53
CA GLY A 394 7.84 -33.76 -3.79
C GLY A 394 8.54 -32.88 -4.82
N VAL A 395 7.82 -32.50 -5.88
CA VAL A 395 8.31 -31.61 -6.94
C VAL A 395 8.57 -30.23 -6.34
N VAL A 396 9.84 -29.79 -6.38
CA VAL A 396 10.37 -28.56 -5.74
C VAL A 396 9.48 -27.32 -5.89
N HIS A 397 8.76 -27.19 -7.00
CA HIS A 397 8.03 -25.97 -7.35
C HIS A 397 6.60 -25.88 -6.77
N ARG A 398 6.12 -26.88 -6.01
CA ARG A 398 4.75 -26.87 -5.43
C ARG A 398 4.73 -27.36 -3.98
N LEU A 399 5.52 -26.70 -3.12
CA LEU A 399 5.45 -26.98 -1.70
C LEU A 399 4.06 -26.61 -1.18
N GLN A 400 3.49 -27.47 -0.32
CA GLN A 400 2.30 -27.11 0.42
C GLN A 400 2.63 -25.94 1.35
N TRP A 401 1.63 -25.11 1.66
CA TRP A 401 1.75 -24.19 2.78
C TRP A 401 1.66 -25.02 4.06
N ASP A 402 2.71 -25.01 4.87
CA ASP A 402 2.73 -25.76 6.12
C ASP A 402 1.64 -25.18 7.03
N GLY A 403 0.60 -25.99 7.25
CA GLY A 403 -0.77 -25.56 7.52
C GLY A 403 -1.09 -25.18 8.96
N ASP A 404 -0.18 -24.51 9.68
CA ASP A 404 -0.54 -23.83 10.92
C ASP A 404 0.05 -22.43 11.01
N ARG A 405 -0.86 -21.45 10.85
CA ARG A 405 -0.76 -20.08 11.37
C ARG A 405 0.57 -19.36 11.09
N THR A 406 1.15 -19.60 9.91
CA THR A 406 2.28 -18.81 9.40
C THR A 406 1.75 -17.81 8.37
N PRO A 407 1.94 -16.50 8.59
CA PRO A 407 2.58 -15.87 9.75
C PRO A 407 1.66 -15.84 10.97
N LEU A 408 2.27 -15.83 12.16
CA LEU A 408 1.57 -15.64 13.42
C LEU A 408 0.94 -14.25 13.43
N GLN A 409 -0.24 -14.13 14.04
CA GLN A 409 -0.86 -12.83 14.23
C GLN A 409 -0.18 -12.10 15.39
N ARG A 410 0.22 -10.86 15.14
CA ARG A 410 0.97 -10.05 16.09
C ARG A 410 0.18 -8.83 16.49
N ARG A 411 0.62 -8.14 17.54
CA ARG A 411 0.11 -6.82 17.95
C ARG A 411 1.25 -5.93 18.42
N PRO A 412 1.14 -4.60 18.27
CA PRO A 412 2.08 -3.67 18.89
C PRO A 412 2.07 -3.81 20.42
N THR A 413 3.24 -3.72 21.06
CA THR A 413 3.36 -3.75 22.53
C THR A 413 2.90 -2.42 23.14
N SER A 414 2.54 -2.44 24.43
CA SER A 414 2.20 -1.21 25.17
C SER A 414 3.37 -0.22 25.27
N GLU A 415 4.60 -0.72 25.42
CA GLU A 415 5.84 0.09 25.39
C GLU A 415 5.96 0.88 24.09
N SER A 416 5.50 0.30 22.97
CA SER A 416 5.58 0.95 21.67
C SER A 416 4.75 2.22 21.57
N LEU A 417 3.69 2.35 22.39
CA LEU A 417 2.87 3.55 22.41
C LEU A 417 3.50 4.66 23.26
N GLU A 418 4.20 4.31 24.35
CA GLU A 418 4.74 5.30 25.29
C GLU A 418 5.74 6.21 24.58
N TRP A 419 6.73 5.64 23.90
CA TRP A 419 7.68 6.45 23.14
C TRP A 419 7.07 7.09 21.88
N PHE A 420 6.05 6.46 21.25
CA PHE A 420 5.44 7.00 20.03
C PHE A 420 4.66 8.31 20.28
N ARG A 421 4.13 8.50 21.51
CA ARG A 421 3.51 9.78 21.92
C ARG A 421 4.53 10.90 22.05
N ASP A 422 5.75 10.56 22.43
CA ASP A 422 6.84 11.50 22.70
C ASP A 422 7.78 11.69 21.50
N SER A 423 7.53 11.00 20.37
CA SER A 423 8.39 11.01 19.19
C SER A 423 7.84 11.83 18.02
N ASP A 424 8.75 12.50 17.32
CA ASP A 424 8.47 13.11 16.02
C ASP A 424 8.48 12.03 14.93
N VAL A 425 7.31 11.75 14.35
CA VAL A 425 7.20 10.80 13.25
C VAL A 425 7.77 11.45 11.98
N SER A 426 9.02 11.14 11.70
CA SER A 426 9.70 11.62 10.50
C SER A 426 9.34 10.75 9.30
N LEU A 427 8.86 11.40 8.24
CA LEU A 427 8.45 10.75 7.00
C LEU A 427 9.55 10.94 5.96
N LEU A 428 10.26 9.85 5.63
CA LEU A 428 11.40 9.91 4.70
C LEU A 428 10.98 10.35 3.29
N GLU A 429 9.74 10.06 2.88
CA GLU A 429 9.22 10.52 1.59
C GLU A 429 8.61 11.93 1.71
N GLY A 430 9.39 12.94 1.30
CA GLY A 430 8.94 14.34 1.27
C GLY A 430 9.48 15.22 2.40
N GLY A 431 10.32 14.69 3.28
CA GLY A 431 11.00 15.46 4.34
C GLY A 431 10.04 16.07 5.36
N GLY A 432 8.81 15.57 5.44
CA GLY A 432 7.82 16.03 6.40
C GLY A 432 8.05 15.37 7.76
N ARG A 433 8.01 16.16 8.84
CA ARG A 433 7.85 15.64 10.19
C ARG A 433 6.38 15.76 10.58
N ALA A 434 5.80 14.67 11.06
CA ALA A 434 4.54 14.67 11.77
C ALA A 434 4.84 14.66 13.27
N ALA A 435 4.85 15.84 13.87
CA ALA A 435 4.90 15.96 15.32
C ALA A 435 3.52 15.56 15.87
N LEU A 436 3.45 14.48 16.63
CA LEU A 436 2.23 14.08 17.35
C LEU A 436 2.12 14.78 18.71
N ARG A 437 3.09 15.65 19.03
CA ARG A 437 3.15 16.43 20.27
C ARG A 437 2.17 17.61 20.22
N GLY A 438 1.38 17.77 21.28
CA GLY A 438 0.72 19.05 21.58
C GLY A 438 1.78 19.99 22.15
N ASP A 439 2.12 21.06 21.44
CA ASP A 439 3.21 21.94 21.87
C ASP A 439 2.78 22.79 23.05
N GLY A 440 3.59 22.78 24.11
CA GLY A 440 3.29 23.42 25.37
C GLY A 440 4.27 23.09 26.49
N PHE A 441 5.54 22.82 26.18
CA PHE A 441 6.64 22.93 27.14
C PHE A 441 7.93 23.22 26.37
N HIS A 442 8.32 24.49 26.36
CA HIS A 442 9.72 24.88 26.23
C HIS A 442 10.49 24.10 27.31
N ARG A 443 11.46 23.28 26.91
CA ARG A 443 12.48 22.78 27.83
C ARG A 443 13.46 23.94 28.06
N ASP A 444 13.04 24.91 28.88
CA ASP A 444 13.96 25.86 29.48
C ASP A 444 14.75 25.11 30.55
N GLY A 445 16.08 25.04 30.38
CA GLY A 445 17.04 24.73 31.43
C GLY A 445 16.99 23.31 32.00
N ASP A 446 17.92 22.46 31.59
CA ASP A 446 18.99 22.02 32.49
C ASP A 446 19.92 21.06 31.71
N GLU A 447 21.17 21.49 31.59
CA GLU A 447 22.32 20.67 31.19
C GLU A 447 22.63 19.74 32.36
N GLU A 448 21.91 18.62 32.46
CA GLU A 448 22.41 17.46 33.19
C GLU A 448 23.09 16.53 32.18
N GLU A 449 24.38 16.26 32.42
CA GLU A 449 25.20 15.30 31.71
C GLU A 449 24.57 13.90 31.84
N GLU A 450 23.61 13.58 30.97
CA GLU A 450 23.17 12.22 30.74
C GLU A 450 24.27 11.50 29.95
N GLU A 451 24.69 10.35 30.46
CA GLU A 451 25.63 9.45 29.79
C GLU A 451 25.19 9.27 28.33
N GLU A 452 26.11 9.40 27.36
CA GLU A 452 25.86 9.17 25.94
C GLU A 452 25.44 7.70 25.70
N GLU A 453 24.21 7.33 26.07
CA GLU A 453 23.48 6.28 25.37
C GLU A 453 23.34 6.81 23.94
N GLU A 454 23.78 6.03 22.95
CA GLU A 454 23.52 6.36 21.54
C GLU A 454 22.00 6.56 21.40
N GLU A 455 21.53 7.82 21.45
CA GLU A 455 20.15 8.15 21.16
C GLU A 455 19.88 7.55 19.78
N ASP A 456 18.94 6.60 19.70
CA ASP A 456 18.50 6.05 18.43
C ASP A 456 17.77 7.19 17.68
N ASP A 457 18.53 8.05 17.01
CA ASP A 457 18.11 9.25 16.26
C ASP A 457 17.01 8.96 15.22
N ASP A 458 16.75 7.68 14.96
CA ASP A 458 15.83 7.17 13.97
C ASP A 458 14.55 6.56 14.54
N LEU A 459 14.33 6.60 15.87
CA LEU A 459 13.07 6.16 16.48
C LEU A 459 11.87 6.95 15.93
N GLY A 460 10.77 6.24 15.67
CA GLY A 460 9.55 6.85 15.12
C GLY A 460 9.62 7.20 13.64
N VAL A 461 10.76 7.03 12.97
CA VAL A 461 10.87 7.20 11.52
C VAL A 461 10.05 6.13 10.81
N ILE A 462 9.18 6.54 9.90
CA ILE A 462 8.43 5.63 9.02
C ILE A 462 8.99 5.71 7.61
N ASP A 463 9.66 4.64 7.17
CA ASP A 463 10.15 4.53 5.79
C ASP A 463 9.11 3.89 4.88
N MET A 464 8.37 4.71 4.13
CA MET A 464 7.44 4.26 3.09
C MET A 464 7.99 4.45 1.66
N SER A 465 9.28 4.79 1.50
CA SER A 465 9.88 5.14 0.20
C SER A 465 9.79 4.02 -0.86
N ARG A 466 9.67 2.77 -0.41
CA ARG A 466 9.53 1.58 -1.27
C ARG A 466 8.11 1.06 -1.39
N CYS A 467 7.13 1.71 -0.75
CA CYS A 467 5.71 1.38 -0.86
C CYS A 467 5.11 1.96 -2.15
N GLU A 468 5.29 1.28 -3.28
CA GLU A 468 4.94 1.79 -4.61
C GLU A 468 3.44 2.11 -4.84
N GLN A 469 2.56 1.57 -4.00
CA GLN A 469 1.12 1.83 -4.06
C GLN A 469 0.68 3.04 -3.21
N LEU A 470 1.60 3.74 -2.53
CA LEU A 470 1.31 4.99 -1.82
C LEU A 470 1.26 6.18 -2.80
N LEU A 471 0.18 6.26 -3.58
CA LEU A 471 0.11 7.16 -4.74
C LEU A 471 -0.24 8.61 -4.41
N GLY A 472 -0.82 8.85 -3.23
CA GLY A 472 -1.16 10.18 -2.71
C GLY A 472 0.03 10.93 -2.08
N LYS A 473 1.25 10.37 -2.16
CA LYS A 473 2.51 10.96 -1.68
C LYS A 473 2.40 11.44 -0.22
N ALA A 474 3.01 12.58 0.10
CA ALA A 474 3.03 13.18 1.43
C ALA A 474 1.65 13.25 2.10
N GLN A 475 0.59 13.66 1.40
CA GLN A 475 -0.75 13.76 2.01
C GLN A 475 -1.31 12.41 2.46
N GLN A 476 -1.06 11.34 1.69
CA GLN A 476 -1.49 10.00 2.06
C GLN A 476 -0.57 9.40 3.13
N LEU A 477 0.71 9.77 3.12
CA LEU A 477 1.66 9.38 4.16
C LEU A 477 1.31 10.00 5.51
N TYR A 478 0.87 11.27 5.55
CA TYR A 478 0.28 11.88 6.75
C TYR A 478 -0.96 11.13 7.21
N GLY A 479 -1.83 10.74 6.28
CA GLY A 479 -2.97 9.87 6.59
C GLY A 479 -2.54 8.55 7.24
N CYS A 480 -1.44 7.93 6.77
CA CYS A 480 -0.87 6.73 7.40
C CYS A 480 -0.42 7.01 8.83
N ALA A 481 0.33 8.10 9.07
CA ALA A 481 0.81 8.46 10.41
C ALA A 481 -0.35 8.64 11.42
N LEU A 482 -1.41 9.34 11.00
CA LEU A 482 -2.63 9.51 11.80
C LEU A 482 -3.29 8.17 12.15
N CYS A 483 -3.45 7.31 11.14
CA CYS A 483 -4.05 6.00 11.35
C CYS A 483 -3.18 5.09 12.23
N VAL A 484 -1.84 5.19 12.13
CA VAL A 484 -0.91 4.47 13.00
C VAL A 484 -1.04 4.93 14.44
N ALA A 485 -1.09 6.25 14.69
CA ALA A 485 -1.31 6.80 16.03
C ALA A 485 -2.61 6.27 16.65
N TRP A 486 -3.70 6.31 15.88
CA TRP A 486 -4.99 5.78 16.30
C TRP A 486 -4.93 4.27 16.58
N LEU A 487 -4.28 3.48 15.73
CA LEU A 487 -4.15 2.02 15.92
C LEU A 487 -3.40 1.68 17.21
N LEU A 488 -2.34 2.42 17.54
CA LEU A 488 -1.57 2.19 18.76
C LEU A 488 -2.40 2.51 20.01
N GLU A 489 -3.19 3.58 19.96
CA GLU A 489 -4.12 3.93 21.03
C GLU A 489 -5.24 2.88 21.19
N GLU A 490 -5.85 2.46 20.08
CA GLU A 490 -6.86 1.40 20.05
C GLU A 490 -6.31 0.09 20.60
N ALA A 491 -5.08 -0.29 20.22
CA ALA A 491 -4.43 -1.51 20.67
C ALA A 491 -4.19 -1.53 22.19
N ARG A 492 -3.87 -0.38 22.81
CA ARG A 492 -3.66 -0.26 24.25
C ARG A 492 -4.95 -0.16 25.04
N ALA A 493 -5.80 0.80 24.70
CA ALA A 493 -6.87 1.26 25.58
C ALA A 493 -8.16 0.45 25.42
N ARG A 494 -8.53 0.14 24.17
CA ARG A 494 -9.87 -0.35 23.83
C ARG A 494 -9.87 -1.81 23.34
N SER A 495 -8.73 -2.32 22.84
CA SER A 495 -8.61 -3.63 22.18
C SER A 495 -7.33 -4.40 22.52
N PRO A 496 -7.08 -4.74 23.80
CA PRO A 496 -5.82 -5.36 24.23
C PRO A 496 -5.61 -6.81 23.77
N THR A 497 -6.62 -7.46 23.21
CA THR A 497 -6.53 -8.86 22.73
C THR A 497 -6.50 -8.98 21.21
N LEU A 498 -6.73 -7.88 20.48
CA LEU A 498 -6.78 -7.92 19.02
C LEU A 498 -5.37 -7.88 18.43
N GLY A 499 -5.22 -8.64 17.35
CA GLY A 499 -4.06 -8.59 16.47
C GLY A 499 -4.14 -7.46 15.48
N THR A 500 -3.03 -7.23 14.78
CA THR A 500 -2.91 -6.22 13.72
C THR A 500 -4.06 -6.29 12.74
N ARG A 501 -4.45 -7.49 12.26
CA ARG A 501 -5.58 -7.64 11.33
C ARG A 501 -6.92 -7.21 11.95
N GLY A 502 -7.16 -7.54 13.21
CA GLY A 502 -8.37 -7.15 13.94
C GLY A 502 -8.43 -5.65 14.19
N LEU A 503 -7.30 -5.04 14.55
CA LEU A 503 -7.17 -3.59 14.72
C LEU A 503 -7.40 -2.84 13.40
N LEU A 504 -6.87 -3.35 12.27
CA LEU A 504 -7.14 -2.79 10.95
C LEU A 504 -8.62 -2.86 10.55
N ASN A 505 -9.34 -3.91 10.94
CA ASN A 505 -10.79 -3.99 10.71
C ASN A 505 -11.53 -2.89 11.48
N LYS A 506 -11.17 -2.67 12.75
CA LYS A 506 -11.74 -1.58 13.56
C LYS A 506 -11.43 -0.20 12.98
N LEU A 507 -10.23 -0.01 12.46
CA LEU A 507 -9.86 1.23 11.78
C LEU A 507 -10.73 1.47 10.53
N ASP A 508 -10.93 0.44 9.71
CA ASP A 508 -11.80 0.53 8.53
C ASP A 508 -13.24 0.89 8.94
N GLU A 509 -13.78 0.25 9.99
CA GLU A 509 -15.11 0.55 10.55
C GLU A 509 -15.20 2.02 11.00
N ALA A 510 -14.25 2.48 11.81
CA ALA A 510 -14.22 3.86 12.29
C ALA A 510 -14.11 4.88 11.14
N LEU A 511 -13.29 4.60 10.13
CA LEU A 511 -13.15 5.44 8.95
C LEU A 511 -14.40 5.46 8.08
N ASP A 512 -15.11 4.34 7.95
CA ASP A 512 -16.33 4.27 7.15
C ASP A 512 -17.54 4.93 7.84
N GLU A 513 -17.61 4.87 9.17
CA GLU A 513 -18.66 5.50 9.96
C GLU A 513 -18.46 7.02 10.07
N ASN A 514 -17.24 7.44 10.39
CA ASN A 514 -16.98 8.81 10.85
C ASN A 514 -16.07 9.61 9.90
N GLY A 515 -15.40 8.95 8.95
CA GLY A 515 -14.44 9.57 8.04
C GLY A 515 -13.09 9.90 8.69
N MET A 516 -12.14 10.34 7.87
CA MET A 516 -10.80 10.75 8.32
C MET A 516 -10.78 11.97 9.25
N GLU A 517 -11.82 12.82 9.22
CA GLU A 517 -11.92 14.02 10.06
C GLU A 517 -12.03 13.65 11.54
N GLU A 518 -12.91 12.73 11.89
CA GLU A 518 -13.22 12.41 13.29
C GLU A 518 -12.07 11.63 13.97
N LEU A 519 -11.21 10.97 13.19
CA LEU A 519 -9.96 10.41 13.71
C LEU A 519 -9.02 11.49 14.26
N LEU A 520 -8.96 12.67 13.62
CA LEU A 520 -8.18 13.80 14.12
C LEU A 520 -8.74 14.29 15.47
N LEU A 521 -10.07 14.37 15.57
CA LEU A 521 -10.76 14.86 16.76
C LEU A 521 -10.68 13.87 17.93
N SER A 522 -10.85 12.57 17.68
CA SER A 522 -10.81 11.53 18.72
C SER A 522 -9.40 11.26 19.29
N SER A 523 -8.35 11.46 18.49
CA SER A 523 -6.96 11.38 18.96
C SER A 523 -6.54 12.53 19.88
N ALA A 524 -7.41 13.55 20.07
CA ALA A 524 -7.14 14.69 20.94
C ALA A 524 -7.39 14.40 22.44
N GLY A 525 -7.83 13.20 22.82
CA GLY A 525 -8.01 12.75 24.20
C GLY A 525 -9.43 12.98 24.73
N GLU A 526 -10.01 11.95 25.34
CA GLU A 526 -11.33 12.00 25.98
C GLU A 526 -11.22 12.47 27.45
N ASP A 527 -11.86 13.59 27.75
CA ASP A 527 -12.71 13.78 28.94
C ASP A 527 -13.98 14.52 28.49
N ALA A 528 -14.69 13.91 27.52
CA ALA A 528 -15.88 14.48 26.88
C ALA A 528 -17.19 13.99 27.56
N SER A 529 -17.23 13.92 28.89
CA SER A 529 -18.47 13.59 29.60
C SER A 529 -18.85 14.54 30.74
N ASP A 530 -18.09 15.60 31.03
CA ASP A 530 -18.42 16.46 32.17
C ASP A 530 -17.89 17.92 32.07
N VAL A 531 -18.00 18.58 30.92
CA VAL A 531 -17.73 20.04 30.83
C VAL A 531 -18.59 20.73 29.77
N ASN A 532 -19.11 21.90 30.09
CA ASN A 532 -20.03 22.71 29.27
C ASN A 532 -19.48 23.05 27.85
N ASP A 533 -20.45 23.16 26.94
CA ASP A 533 -20.39 23.36 25.46
C ASP A 533 -19.54 24.55 24.95
N GLU A 534 -19.06 25.46 25.82
CA GLU A 534 -18.29 26.65 25.39
C GLU A 534 -16.76 26.50 25.56
N SER A 535 -16.28 25.50 26.32
CA SER A 535 -14.83 25.30 26.56
C SER A 535 -14.18 24.23 25.68
N LEU A 536 -14.97 23.39 24.99
CA LEU A 536 -14.48 22.40 24.02
C LEU A 536 -13.93 23.09 22.75
N SER A 537 -14.54 24.19 22.32
CA SER A 537 -14.18 24.85 21.06
C SER A 537 -12.80 25.51 21.06
N SER A 538 -12.16 25.76 22.20
CA SER A 538 -10.87 26.47 22.27
C SER A 538 -9.66 25.54 22.43
N LEU A 539 -9.80 24.42 23.15
CA LEU A 539 -8.75 23.42 23.34
C LEU A 539 -8.71 22.38 22.20
N GLU A 540 -9.88 22.00 21.66
CA GLU A 540 -9.97 21.18 20.43
C GLU A 540 -9.50 21.98 19.21
N SER A 541 -9.80 23.28 19.13
CA SER A 541 -9.26 24.18 18.10
C SER A 541 -7.73 24.17 18.10
N PHE A 542 -7.10 24.29 19.27
CA PHE A 542 -5.65 24.48 19.36
C PHE A 542 -4.81 23.26 18.91
N ARG A 543 -5.22 22.02 19.25
CA ARG A 543 -4.52 20.79 18.81
C ARG A 543 -4.75 20.51 17.33
N THR A 544 -5.97 20.73 16.86
CA THR A 544 -6.33 20.53 15.44
C THR A 544 -5.70 21.63 14.57
N GLU A 545 -5.60 22.87 15.06
CA GLU A 545 -4.89 23.97 14.42
C GLU A 545 -3.39 23.68 14.33
N GLY A 546 -2.72 23.27 15.41
CA GLY A 546 -1.27 22.95 15.35
C GLY A 546 -0.92 21.82 14.38
N LEU A 547 -1.77 20.80 14.27
CA LEU A 547 -1.56 19.65 13.37
C LEU A 547 -1.93 19.98 11.91
N LEU A 548 -2.97 20.78 11.67
CA LEU A 548 -3.35 21.29 10.34
C LEU A 548 -2.39 22.40 9.85
N GLU A 549 -1.86 23.23 10.74
CA GLU A 549 -0.85 24.24 10.45
C GLU A 549 0.50 23.63 10.10
N SER A 550 0.90 22.53 10.77
CA SER A 550 2.14 21.81 10.47
C SER A 550 2.04 20.87 9.26
N LEU A 551 0.96 20.07 9.13
CA LEU A 551 0.87 19.00 8.12
C LEU A 551 0.03 19.34 6.88
N GLY A 552 -0.91 20.27 6.99
CA GLY A 552 -1.87 20.56 5.93
C GLY A 552 -2.99 19.51 5.86
N PHE A 553 -3.24 18.96 4.67
CA PHE A 553 -4.38 18.06 4.41
C PHE A 553 -3.93 16.60 4.28
N ALA A 554 -4.72 15.67 4.83
CA ALA A 554 -4.46 14.25 4.78
C ALA A 554 -5.39 13.54 3.79
N TYR A 555 -4.87 12.51 3.13
CA TYR A 555 -5.64 11.63 2.26
C TYR A 555 -5.80 10.27 2.94
N ARG A 556 -7.00 9.68 2.85
CA ARG A 556 -7.28 8.38 3.47
C ARG A 556 -6.35 7.31 2.87
N PRO A 557 -5.51 6.67 3.69
CA PRO A 557 -4.72 5.52 3.26
C PRO A 557 -5.60 4.26 3.20
N ARG A 558 -5.16 3.25 2.45
CA ARG A 558 -5.76 1.92 2.54
C ARG A 558 -5.26 1.21 3.81
N ARG A 559 -6.05 0.29 4.35
CA ARG A 559 -5.63 -0.58 5.47
C ARG A 559 -4.24 -1.20 5.29
N CYS A 560 -3.90 -1.64 4.07
CA CYS A 560 -2.62 -2.28 3.80
C CYS A 560 -1.45 -1.28 3.92
N GLU A 561 -1.66 -0.02 3.52
CA GLU A 561 -0.65 1.03 3.66
C GLU A 561 -0.45 1.45 5.10
N VAL A 562 -1.53 1.51 5.88
CA VAL A 562 -1.44 1.74 7.33
C VAL A 562 -0.69 0.61 8.01
N ALA A 563 -1.01 -0.64 7.68
CA ALA A 563 -0.32 -1.81 8.21
C ALA A 563 1.17 -1.78 7.85
N MET A 564 1.49 -1.47 6.58
CA MET A 564 2.86 -1.34 6.13
C MET A 564 3.61 -0.22 6.87
N ALA A 565 2.97 0.93 7.09
CA ALA A 565 3.53 2.04 7.85
C ALA A 565 3.83 1.63 9.29
N LEU A 566 2.85 1.04 9.99
CA LEU A 566 3.01 0.51 11.35
C LEU A 566 4.19 -0.48 11.44
N MET A 567 4.31 -1.41 10.49
CA MET A 567 5.36 -2.44 10.46
C MET A 567 6.73 -1.90 10.05
N ARG A 568 6.79 -0.70 9.45
CA ARG A 568 8.03 -0.03 9.00
C ARG A 568 8.46 1.09 9.94
N THR A 569 7.68 1.40 10.98
CA THR A 569 8.06 2.33 12.03
C THR A 569 9.29 1.81 12.77
N ARG A 570 10.39 2.56 12.75
CA ARG A 570 11.59 2.21 13.52
C ARG A 570 11.31 2.32 15.02
N GLY A 571 11.75 1.33 15.78
CA GLY A 571 11.51 1.23 17.23
C GLY A 571 10.23 0.49 17.63
N ILE A 572 9.33 0.19 16.68
CA ILE A 572 8.09 -0.53 17.00
C ILE A 572 8.39 -1.96 17.47
N ARG A 573 7.80 -2.35 18.59
CA ARG A 573 7.89 -3.72 19.12
C ARG A 573 6.55 -4.43 18.94
N PHE A 574 6.62 -5.66 18.45
CA PHE A 574 5.46 -6.52 18.31
C PHE A 574 5.57 -7.71 19.26
N GLU A 575 4.43 -8.13 19.80
CA GLU A 575 4.26 -9.39 20.53
C GLU A 575 3.30 -10.31 19.77
N ASN A 576 3.47 -11.62 19.94
CA ASN A 576 2.53 -12.61 19.41
C ASN A 576 1.28 -12.64 20.28
N ILE A 577 0.11 -12.76 19.67
CA ILE A 577 -1.14 -12.89 20.43
C ILE A 577 -1.17 -14.31 21.04
N PRO A 578 -1.46 -14.44 22.34
CA PRO A 578 -1.57 -15.74 22.99
C PRO A 578 -2.56 -16.65 22.26
N GLU A 579 -2.17 -17.90 22.04
CA GLU A 579 -2.98 -18.89 21.34
C GLU A 579 -4.30 -19.14 22.08
N VAL A 580 -5.44 -18.94 21.42
CA VAL A 580 -6.66 -19.63 21.83
C VAL A 580 -6.55 -21.05 21.30
N ASP A 581 -6.16 -21.98 22.17
CA ASP A 581 -6.17 -23.41 21.87
C ASP A 581 -7.63 -23.85 21.66
N ASP A 582 -8.05 -23.96 20.40
CA ASP A 582 -9.35 -24.49 20.01
C ASP A 582 -9.38 -26.04 20.05
N GLY A 583 -8.33 -26.67 20.60
CA GLY A 583 -8.19 -28.13 20.71
C GLY A 583 -7.85 -28.81 19.38
N THR A 584 -7.68 -28.06 18.28
CA THR A 584 -7.31 -28.62 16.98
C THR A 584 -5.83 -28.98 16.90
N GLU A 585 -4.95 -28.27 17.62
CA GLU A 585 -3.51 -28.60 17.68
C GLU A 585 -3.26 -29.93 18.35
N ALA A 586 -3.85 -30.18 19.52
CA ALA A 586 -3.74 -31.47 20.20
C ALA A 586 -4.26 -32.63 19.33
N ALA A 587 -5.26 -32.38 18.47
CA ALA A 587 -5.77 -33.36 17.52
C ALA A 587 -4.81 -33.59 16.33
N LYS A 588 -4.22 -32.51 15.80
CA LYS A 588 -3.24 -32.56 14.70
C LYS A 588 -1.91 -33.16 15.13
N GLU A 589 -1.44 -32.86 16.33
CA GLU A 589 -0.21 -33.41 16.92
C GLU A 589 -0.36 -34.92 17.13
N ARG A 590 -1.51 -35.38 17.65
CA ARG A 590 -1.85 -36.81 17.71
C ARG A 590 -1.94 -37.46 16.33
N GLU A 591 -2.44 -36.75 15.32
CA GLU A 591 -2.49 -37.28 13.95
C GLU A 591 -1.09 -37.36 13.31
N ALA A 592 -0.23 -36.37 13.57
CA ALA A 592 1.16 -36.33 13.12
C ALA A 592 1.99 -37.44 13.78
N GLU A 593 1.84 -37.65 15.09
CA GLU A 593 2.43 -38.78 15.80
C GLU A 593 1.93 -40.12 15.24
N ARG A 594 0.63 -40.23 14.94
CA ARG A 594 0.06 -41.44 14.30
C ARG A 594 0.66 -41.70 12.92
N LYS A 595 0.83 -40.66 12.10
CA LYS A 595 1.47 -40.76 10.77
C LYS A 595 2.95 -41.13 10.89
N LYS A 596 3.67 -40.56 11.85
CA LYS A 596 5.08 -40.87 12.15
C LYS A 596 5.24 -42.33 12.61
N ALA A 597 4.35 -42.82 13.46
CA ALA A 597 4.31 -44.21 13.91
C ALA A 597 3.99 -45.18 12.76
N GLN A 598 3.04 -44.85 11.89
CA GLN A 598 2.72 -45.65 10.69
C GLN A 598 3.90 -45.71 9.72
N LEU A 599 4.61 -44.60 9.52
CA LEU A 599 5.82 -44.58 8.70
C LEU A 599 6.92 -45.46 9.32
N ALA A 600 7.18 -45.32 10.62
CA ALA A 600 8.16 -46.14 11.32
C ALA A 600 7.84 -47.65 11.19
N ALA A 601 6.57 -48.04 11.29
CA ALA A 601 6.11 -49.41 11.11
C ALA A 601 6.34 -49.93 9.67
N LEU A 602 6.04 -49.12 8.65
CA LEU A 602 6.30 -49.45 7.25
C LEU A 602 7.80 -49.68 6.98
N TRP A 603 8.67 -48.85 7.57
CA TRP A 603 10.12 -48.99 7.44
C TRP A 603 10.67 -50.21 8.19
N ALA A 604 10.11 -50.52 9.37
CA ALA A 604 10.44 -51.74 10.12
C ALA A 604 10.06 -53.01 9.36
N ASN A 605 8.89 -53.04 8.72
CA ASN A 605 8.45 -54.17 7.89
C ASN A 605 9.32 -54.34 6.63
N ARG A 606 9.74 -53.24 6.00
CA ARG A 606 10.71 -53.30 4.88
C ARG A 606 12.07 -53.84 5.28
N ARG A 607 12.55 -53.55 6.50
CA ARG A 607 13.79 -54.13 7.04
C ARG A 607 13.67 -55.62 7.35
N LYS A 608 12.53 -56.09 7.85
CA LYS A 608 12.27 -57.52 8.08
C LYS A 608 12.20 -58.33 6.78
N GLY A 609 11.61 -57.76 5.72
CA GLY A 609 11.56 -58.40 4.40
C GLY A 609 12.92 -58.56 3.70
N ARG A 610 13.92 -57.72 4.05
CA ARG A 610 15.31 -57.85 3.54
C ARG A 610 16.15 -58.88 4.27
N ASN A 611 15.80 -59.25 5.50
CA ASN A 611 16.51 -60.29 6.27
C ASN A 611 15.96 -61.71 6.03
N GLN A 612 14.91 -61.86 5.21
CA GLN A 612 14.34 -63.15 4.80
C GLN A 612 14.61 -63.50 3.34
N GLN A 613 15.44 -62.71 2.63
CA GLN A 613 15.92 -63.01 1.28
C GLN A 613 17.38 -63.47 1.29
#